data_AF-A0AAP3A3V2-F1
#
_entry.id   AF-A0AAP3A3V2-F1
#
_cell.length_a   1.000
_cell.length_b   1.000
_cell.length_c   1.000
_cell.angle_alpha   90.00
_cell.angle_beta   90.00
_cell.angle_gamma   90.00
#
_symmetry.space_group_name_H-M   'P 1'
#
loop_
_entity.id
_entity.type
_entity.pdbx_description
1 polymer ?
#
loop_
_entity_poly.entity_id
_entity_poly.type
_entity_poly.pdbx_seq_one_letter_code
_entity_poly.pdbx_strand_id
1 'polypeptide(L)'
;PDFKANFSRERGISPGDVLYLHCDFTTPPKVKYMVVVCCEPLLVLLINSDINEFIKRNNDLMACQVEINREDHDFLKWDSFVNCIEAHAAFDL
;
A
#
# COMPACT_ATOMS: atom_id res chain seq x y z
N PRO A 1 -16.59 16.26 -4.26
CA PRO A 1 -17.37 15.06 -4.67
C PRO A 1 -17.06 14.61 -6.11
N ASP A 2 -16.98 15.56 -7.04
CA ASP A 2 -16.83 15.25 -8.48
C ASP A 2 -15.43 14.81 -8.89
N PHE A 3 -14.39 15.27 -8.19
CA PHE A 3 -12.99 14.93 -8.52
C PHE A 3 -12.69 13.43 -8.40
N LYS A 4 -13.01 12.81 -7.25
CA LYS A 4 -12.78 11.37 -7.02
C LYS A 4 -13.49 10.51 -8.07
N ALA A 5 -14.73 10.88 -8.40
CA ALA A 5 -15.57 10.15 -9.36
C ALA A 5 -15.16 10.37 -10.83
N ASN A 6 -14.45 11.46 -11.15
CA ASN A 6 -13.91 11.70 -12.49
C ASN A 6 -12.56 11.00 -12.65
N PHE A 7 -11.64 11.14 -11.69
CA PHE A 7 -10.34 10.47 -11.74
C PHE A 7 -10.48 8.94 -11.80
N SER A 8 -11.33 8.36 -10.94
CA SER A 8 -11.60 6.93 -10.95
C SER A 8 -12.20 6.44 -12.27
N ARG A 9 -12.90 7.30 -13.01
CA ARG A 9 -13.53 6.96 -14.29
C ARG A 9 -12.55 7.03 -15.46
N GLU A 10 -11.62 7.97 -15.42
CA GLU A 10 -10.61 8.16 -16.46
C GLU A 10 -9.45 7.18 -16.35
N ARG A 11 -9.00 6.89 -15.12
CA ARG A 11 -7.85 6.01 -14.86
C ARG A 11 -8.22 4.63 -14.32
N GLY A 12 -9.46 4.43 -13.88
CA GLY A 12 -9.90 3.15 -13.29
C GLY A 12 -9.36 2.88 -11.89
N ILE A 13 -8.81 3.88 -11.18
CA ILE A 13 -8.18 3.73 -9.87
C ILE A 13 -8.76 4.74 -8.87
N SER A 14 -9.07 4.27 -7.67
CA SER A 14 -9.59 5.02 -6.52
C SER A 14 -8.77 4.77 -5.24
N PRO A 15 -8.79 5.68 -4.26
CA PRO A 15 -8.21 5.40 -2.95
C PRO A 15 -8.91 4.20 -2.31
N GLY A 16 -8.11 3.27 -1.75
CA GLY A 16 -8.56 1.98 -1.26
C GLY A 16 -8.35 0.82 -2.25
N ASP A 17 -8.15 1.11 -3.54
CA ASP A 17 -7.81 0.07 -4.50
C ASP A 17 -6.44 -0.52 -4.18
N VAL A 18 -6.30 -1.82 -4.46
CA VAL A 18 -5.07 -2.57 -4.25
C VAL A 18 -4.41 -2.86 -5.59
N LEU A 19 -3.16 -2.45 -5.72
CA LEU A 19 -2.30 -2.68 -6.87
C LEU A 19 -1.31 -3.80 -6.55
N TYR A 20 -0.97 -4.60 -7.57
CA TYR A 20 0.07 -5.63 -7.47
C TYR A 20 1.11 -5.41 -8.56
N LEU A 21 2.20 -4.71 -8.21
CA LEU A 21 3.19 -4.21 -9.17
C LEU A 21 4.62 -4.51 -8.73
N HIS A 22 5.54 -4.56 -9.69
CA HIS A 22 6.98 -4.68 -9.43
C HIS A 22 7.52 -3.40 -8.80
N CYS A 23 8.18 -3.52 -7.65
CA CYS A 23 8.75 -2.40 -6.91
C CYS A 23 10.27 -2.42 -7.02
N ASP A 24 10.85 -1.56 -7.87
CA ASP A 24 12.30 -1.45 -8.05
C ASP A 24 13.01 -0.74 -6.89
N PHE A 25 12.24 0.00 -6.08
CA PHE A 25 12.73 0.73 -4.92
C PHE A 25 12.85 -0.14 -3.66
N THR A 26 12.47 -1.42 -3.71
CA THR A 26 12.76 -2.36 -2.62
C THR A 26 14.09 -3.08 -2.86
N THR A 27 14.72 -3.56 -1.79
CA THR A 27 15.97 -4.33 -1.90
C THR A 27 15.77 -5.73 -1.31
N PRO A 28 15.79 -6.80 -2.13
CA PRO A 28 15.82 -6.79 -3.59
C PRO A 28 14.50 -6.26 -4.20
N PRO A 29 14.50 -5.84 -5.48
CA PRO A 29 13.29 -5.56 -6.23
C PRO A 29 12.35 -6.77 -6.22
N LYS A 30 11.06 -6.53 -6.03
CA LYS A 30 10.05 -7.60 -6.00
C LYS A 30 8.65 -7.06 -6.28
N VAL A 31 7.76 -7.96 -6.69
CA VAL A 31 6.34 -7.64 -6.82
C VAL A 31 5.71 -7.54 -5.43
N LYS A 32 4.93 -6.49 -5.18
CA LYS A 32 4.26 -6.27 -3.90
C LYS A 32 2.84 -5.77 -4.09
N TYR A 33 2.01 -6.03 -3.09
CA TYR A 33 0.73 -5.38 -2.93
C TYR A 33 0.91 -3.97 -2.36
N MET A 34 0.12 -3.04 -2.87
CA MET A 34 0.12 -1.64 -2.44
C MET A 34 -1.31 -1.11 -2.42
N VAL A 35 -1.66 -0.30 -1.43
CA VAL A 35 -2.98 0.35 -1.37
C VAL A 35 -2.86 1.79 -1.84
N VAL A 36 -3.77 2.22 -2.70
CA VAL A 36 -3.85 3.60 -3.18
C VAL A 36 -4.41 4.49 -2.07
N VAL A 37 -3.70 5.56 -1.74
CA VAL A 37 -4.12 6.52 -0.71
C VAL A 37 -4.37 7.92 -1.26
N CYS A 38 -3.78 8.26 -2.41
CA CYS A 38 -4.06 9.48 -3.15
C CYS A 38 -4.02 9.20 -4.66
N CYS A 39 -4.87 9.88 -5.42
CA CYS A 39 -4.95 9.73 -6.88
C CYS A 39 -4.12 10.79 -7.62
N GLU A 40 -3.99 12.00 -7.05
CA GLU A 40 -3.26 13.10 -7.67
C GLU A 40 -2.50 13.90 -6.59
N PRO A 41 -1.17 13.71 -6.47
CA PRO A 41 -0.37 12.71 -7.18
C PRO A 41 -0.78 11.28 -6.77
N LEU A 42 -0.49 10.30 -7.62
CA LEU A 42 -0.74 8.90 -7.28
C LEU A 42 0.22 8.46 -6.18
N LEU A 43 -0.32 8.24 -4.98
CA LEU A 43 0.43 7.81 -3.80
C LEU A 43 -0.10 6.47 -3.30
N VAL A 44 0.82 5.62 -2.90
CA VAL A 44 0.53 4.26 -2.42
C VAL A 44 1.28 3.95 -1.12
N LEU A 45 0.70 3.09 -0.30
CA LEU A 45 1.36 2.48 0.86
C LEU A 45 1.65 1.00 0.58
N LEU A 46 2.80 0.52 1.03
CA LEU A 46 3.18 -0.89 0.85
C LEU A 46 2.43 -1.80 1.82
N ILE A 47 2.03 -2.97 1.31
CA ILE A 47 1.55 -4.08 2.13
C ILE A 47 2.69 -5.09 2.34
N ASN A 48 2.93 -5.45 3.59
CA ASN A 48 3.95 -6.41 3.99
C ASN A 48 3.34 -7.58 4.76
N SER A 49 3.77 -8.81 4.49
CA SER A 49 3.36 -9.99 5.26
C SER A 49 4.06 -10.10 6.62
N ASP A 50 5.12 -9.30 6.87
CA ASP A 50 5.83 -9.26 8.15
C ASP A 50 6.43 -7.86 8.34
N ILE A 51 6.63 -7.49 9.60
CA ILE A 51 7.18 -6.20 10.01
C ILE A 51 8.67 -6.37 10.27
N ASN A 52 9.48 -5.44 9.75
CA ASN A 52 10.92 -5.48 9.97
C ASN A 52 11.27 -5.33 11.47
N GLU A 53 12.27 -6.08 11.97
CA GLU A 53 12.72 -6.02 13.37
C GLU A 53 13.13 -4.62 13.83
N PHE A 54 13.66 -3.79 12.94
CA PHE A 54 13.94 -2.38 13.23
C PHE A 54 12.67 -1.61 13.63
N ILE A 55 11.56 -1.86 12.92
CA ILE A 55 10.26 -1.24 13.21
C ILE A 55 9.69 -1.80 14.51
N LYS A 56 9.73 -3.13 14.73
CA LYS A 56 9.23 -3.77 15.96
C LYS A 56 9.87 -3.23 17.24
N ARG A 57 11.13 -2.76 17.15
CA ARG A 57 11.88 -2.19 18.29
C ARG A 57 11.58 -0.71 18.55
N ASN A 58 10.80 -0.06 17.69
CA ASN A 58 10.46 1.35 17.79
C ASN A 58 8.94 1.51 17.87
N ASN A 59 8.44 1.93 19.03
CA ASN A 59 7.00 2.03 19.30
C ASN A 59 6.29 3.00 18.34
N ASP A 60 6.94 4.11 17.94
CA ASP A 60 6.33 5.11 17.07
C ASP A 60 6.17 4.55 15.64
N LEU A 61 7.18 3.83 15.14
CA LEU A 61 7.12 3.19 13.83
C LEU A 61 6.17 2.00 13.82
N MET A 62 6.09 1.28 14.95
CA MET A 62 5.17 0.17 15.11
C MET A 62 3.71 0.64 15.13
N ALA A 63 3.43 1.80 15.72
CA ALA A 63 2.10 2.42 15.68
C ALA A 63 1.64 2.78 14.25
N CYS A 64 2.57 2.88 13.29
CA CYS A 64 2.28 3.09 11.87
C CYS A 64 2.02 1.79 11.08
N GLN A 65 2.04 0.60 11.72
CA GLN A 65 1.76 -0.67 11.04
C GLN A 65 0.31 -1.08 11.29
N VAL A 66 -0.53 -0.98 10.27
CA VAL A 66 -1.96 -1.31 10.37
C VAL A 66 -2.18 -2.74 9.91
N GLU A 67 -2.65 -3.60 10.80
CA GLU A 67 -2.96 -5.00 10.50
C GLU A 67 -4.15 -5.11 9.53
N ILE A 68 -4.04 -6.02 8.57
CA ILE A 68 -5.11 -6.42 7.66
C ILE A 68 -5.20 -7.95 7.63
N ASN A 69 -6.40 -8.47 7.84
CA ASN A 69 -6.63 -9.90 7.96
C ASN A 69 -6.85 -10.52 6.59
N ARG A 70 -6.32 -11.73 6.40
CA ARG A 70 -6.57 -12.54 5.20
C ARG A 70 -8.03 -12.88 5.02
N GLU A 71 -8.76 -13.09 6.12
CA GLU A 71 -10.18 -13.48 6.09
C GLU A 71 -11.08 -12.43 5.45
N ASP A 72 -10.70 -11.16 5.54
CA ASP A 72 -11.45 -10.06 4.96
C ASP A 72 -11.01 -9.74 3.52
N HIS A 73 -9.87 -10.26 3.06
CA HIS A 73 -9.16 -9.80 1.86
C HIS A 73 -8.59 -10.99 1.05
N ASP A 74 -9.35 -11.47 0.07
CA ASP A 74 -9.02 -12.68 -0.72
C ASP A 74 -7.70 -12.62 -1.50
N PHE A 75 -7.15 -11.43 -1.78
CA PHE A 75 -5.86 -11.29 -2.46
C PHE A 75 -4.66 -11.59 -1.55
N LEU A 76 -4.87 -11.60 -0.23
CA LEU A 76 -3.86 -11.94 0.75
C LEU A 76 -3.74 -13.46 0.89
N LYS A 77 -2.50 -13.94 1.04
CA LYS A 77 -2.23 -15.34 1.37
C LYS A 77 -2.15 -15.58 2.88
N TRP A 78 -1.87 -14.52 3.65
CA TRP A 78 -1.68 -14.50 5.09
C TRP A 78 -2.00 -13.10 5.60
N ASP A 79 -2.28 -12.97 6.89
CA ASP A 79 -2.43 -11.67 7.54
C ASP A 79 -1.19 -10.80 7.27
N SER A 80 -1.42 -9.52 7.07
CA SER A 80 -0.42 -8.60 6.57
C SER A 80 -0.58 -7.23 7.23
N PHE A 81 0.29 -6.31 6.87
CA PHE A 81 0.34 -4.97 7.46
C PHE A 81 0.46 -3.93 6.35
N VAL A 82 -0.39 -2.91 6.40
CA VAL A 82 -0.17 -1.68 5.64
C VAL A 82 0.88 -0.85 6.39
N ASN A 83 1.98 -0.54 5.72
CA ASN A 83 3.03 0.29 6.28
C ASN A 83 2.69 1.78 6.04
N CYS A 84 2.23 2.47 7.09
CA CYS A 84 1.85 3.88 7.05
C CYS A 84 2.99 4.85 7.41
N ILE A 85 4.25 4.39 7.44
CA ILE A 85 5.41 5.26 7.73
C ILE A 85 5.65 6.26 6.59
N GLU A 86 5.54 5.80 5.34
CA GLU A 86 5.85 6.61 4.16
C GLU A 86 4.95 6.22 2.99
N ALA A 87 4.40 7.23 2.30
CA ALA A 87 3.71 7.05 1.04
C ALA A 87 4.70 7.18 -0.12
N HIS A 88 4.67 6.22 -1.03
CA HIS A 88 5.48 6.22 -2.23
C HIS A 88 4.69 6.77 -3.41
N ALA A 89 5.31 7.60 -4.24
CA ALA A 89 4.78 7.92 -5.55
C ALA A 89 4.90 6.67 -6.44
N ALA A 90 3.78 6.25 -7.04
CA ALA A 90 3.79 5.18 -8.03
C ALA A 90 4.08 5.82 -9.40
N PHE A 91 5.31 5.67 -9.87
CA PHE A 91 5.84 6.50 -10.96
C PHE A 91 5.39 6.11 -12.38
N ASP A 92 4.70 4.99 -12.59
CA ASP A 92 4.46 4.46 -13.95
C ASP A 92 3.05 3.86 -14.17
N LEU A 93 1.99 4.51 -13.68
CA LEU A 93 0.59 4.18 -14.01
C LEU A 93 -0.09 5.22 -14.91
#